data_AF-A0A6I3V0F7-F1
#
_entry.id   AF-A0A6I3V0F7-F1
#
_cell.length_a   1.000
_cell.length_b   1.000
_cell.length_c   1.000
_cell.angle_alpha   90.00
_cell.angle_beta   90.00
_cell.angle_gamma   90.00
#
_symmetry.space_group_name_H-M   'P 1'
#
loop_
_entity.id
_entity.type
_entity.pdbx_description
1 polymer ?
#
loop_
_entity_poly.entity_id
_entity_poly.type
_entity_poly.pdbx_seq_one_letter_code
_entity_poly.pdbx_strand_id
1 'polypeptide(L)'
;PKGGTISQSFDFRVKNVPPPQGQVQGKNVVSMPASSIPNQKVAVAMPDFDFPVSFTVNIFMFKVPGRAAMMVTGNSMASVAALTKNLRSGDI
;
A
#
# COMPACT_ATOMS: atom_id res chain seq x y z
N PRO A 1 10.71 -38.95 -40.46
CA PRO A 1 10.74 -37.87 -39.45
C PRO A 1 12.14 -37.23 -39.38
N LYS A 2 12.36 -36.12 -40.11
CA LYS A 2 13.65 -35.41 -40.10
C LYS A 2 13.66 -34.46 -38.89
N GLY A 3 14.36 -34.86 -37.83
CA GLY A 3 14.42 -34.18 -36.52
C GLY A 3 15.26 -32.91 -36.51
N GLY A 4 14.89 -31.92 -37.32
CA GLY A 4 15.49 -30.58 -37.25
C GLY A 4 14.88 -29.76 -36.12
N THR A 5 15.72 -29.14 -35.28
CA THR A 5 15.28 -28.20 -34.25
C THR A 5 14.70 -26.94 -34.91
N ILE A 6 13.42 -26.65 -34.66
CA ILE A 6 12.79 -25.42 -35.12
C ILE A 6 12.98 -24.36 -34.04
N SER A 7 13.64 -23.26 -34.39
CA SER A 7 13.78 -22.07 -33.55
C SER A 7 13.04 -20.91 -34.23
N GLN A 8 12.11 -20.28 -33.52
CA GLN A 8 11.40 -19.08 -33.96
C GLN A 8 11.50 -18.01 -32.89
N SER A 9 11.82 -16.79 -33.31
CA SER A 9 11.85 -15.60 -32.45
C SER A 9 10.49 -14.90 -32.44
N PHE A 10 10.09 -14.40 -31.28
CA PHE A 10 8.90 -13.57 -31.12
C PHE A 10 9.27 -12.27 -30.45
N ASP A 11 8.70 -11.17 -30.95
CA ASP A 11 8.85 -9.87 -30.32
C ASP A 11 7.85 -9.72 -29.17
N PHE A 12 8.34 -9.35 -28.00
CA PHE A 12 7.53 -9.06 -26.82
C PHE A 12 7.52 -7.57 -26.52
N ARG A 13 6.39 -7.11 -25.96
CA ARG A 13 6.25 -5.72 -25.52
C ARG A 13 6.69 -5.60 -24.08
N VAL A 14 7.56 -4.63 -23.79
CA VAL A 14 7.85 -4.20 -22.41
C VAL A 14 6.73 -3.26 -21.95
N LYS A 15 6.13 -3.55 -20.80
CA LYS A 15 5.05 -2.76 -20.20
C LYS A 15 5.43 -2.33 -18.78
N ASN A 16 4.87 -1.20 -18.35
CA ASN A 16 5.00 -0.76 -16.97
C ASN A 16 4.14 -1.63 -16.05
N VAL A 17 4.59 -1.82 -14.82
CA VAL A 17 3.79 -2.44 -13.76
C VAL A 17 2.66 -1.48 -13.37
N PRO A 18 1.42 -1.95 -13.19
CA PRO A 18 0.33 -1.12 -12.67
C PRO A 18 0.69 -0.45 -11.34
N PRO A 19 0.09 0.71 -11.01
CA PRO A 19 0.31 1.33 -9.71
C PRO A 19 -0.25 0.44 -8.59
N PRO A 20 0.51 0.20 -7.52
CA PRO A 20 0.01 -0.56 -6.38
C PRO A 20 -0.94 0.29 -5.52
N GLN A 21 -1.69 -0.36 -4.63
CA GLN A 21 -2.65 0.27 -3.72
C GLN A 21 -2.14 0.22 -2.29
N GLY A 22 -2.20 1.36 -1.59
CA GLY A 22 -1.94 1.44 -0.16
C GLY A 22 -3.14 0.93 0.64
N GLN A 23 -2.90 0.13 1.66
CA GLN A 23 -3.94 -0.50 2.46
C GLN A 23 -3.65 -0.43 3.95
N VAL A 24 -4.71 -0.43 4.74
CA VAL A 24 -4.68 -0.61 6.20
C VAL A 24 -5.64 -1.76 6.51
N GLN A 25 -5.13 -2.82 7.17
CA GLN A 25 -5.89 -4.06 7.39
C GLN A 25 -6.45 -4.70 6.09
N GLY A 26 -5.69 -4.64 4.99
CA GLY A 26 -6.11 -5.23 3.71
C GLY A 26 -7.22 -4.46 2.98
N LYS A 27 -7.54 -3.23 3.42
CA LYS A 27 -8.60 -2.40 2.85
C LYS A 27 -8.11 -0.99 2.55
N ASN A 28 -8.76 -0.32 1.60
CA ASN A 28 -8.47 1.08 1.24
C ASN A 28 -9.14 2.06 2.19
N VAL A 29 -10.37 1.73 2.64
CA VAL A 29 -11.13 2.48 3.63
C VAL A 29 -11.50 1.51 4.73
N VAL A 30 -11.16 1.86 5.97
CA VAL A 30 -11.41 1.04 7.14
C VAL A 30 -11.94 1.92 8.26
N SER A 31 -13.04 1.51 8.88
CA SER A 31 -13.55 2.13 10.09
C SER A 31 -12.96 1.40 11.30
N MET A 32 -12.38 2.15 12.24
CA MET A 32 -11.82 1.59 13.46
C MET A 32 -11.84 2.62 14.60
N PRO A 33 -11.73 2.17 15.86
CA PRO A 33 -11.55 3.07 16.99
C PRO A 33 -10.28 3.93 16.85
N ALA A 34 -10.34 5.21 17.24
CA ALA A 34 -9.17 6.09 17.20
C ALA A 34 -7.97 5.55 18.00
N SER A 35 -8.25 4.80 19.08
CA SER A 35 -7.25 4.14 19.91
C SER A 35 -6.49 3.01 19.21
N SER A 36 -7.05 2.40 18.15
CA SER A 36 -6.38 1.32 17.42
C SER A 36 -5.48 1.81 16.30
N ILE A 37 -5.65 3.05 15.83
CA ILE A 37 -4.88 3.64 14.71
C ILE A 37 -3.36 3.53 14.95
N PRO A 38 -2.81 3.87 16.13
CA PRO A 38 -1.35 3.85 16.33
C PRO A 38 -0.73 2.45 16.24
N ASN A 39 -1.53 1.41 16.41
CA ASN A 39 -1.08 0.01 16.33
C ASN A 39 -1.18 -0.56 14.91
N GLN A 40 -1.65 0.23 13.94
CA GLN A 40 -1.78 -0.22 12.56
C GLN A 40 -0.48 -0.04 11.78
N LYS A 41 -0.40 -0.79 10.67
CA LYS A 41 0.64 -0.65 9.67
C LYS A 41 0.02 -0.38 8.31
N VAL A 42 0.67 0.49 7.55
CA VAL A 42 0.40 0.67 6.12
C VAL A 42 1.01 -0.50 5.37
N ALA A 43 0.20 -1.14 4.54
CA ALA A 43 0.59 -2.21 3.64
C ALA A 43 0.38 -1.76 2.20
N VAL A 44 0.91 -2.55 1.27
CA VAL A 44 0.76 -2.31 -0.17
C VAL A 44 0.30 -3.61 -0.80
N ALA A 45 -0.70 -3.52 -1.67
CA ALA A 45 -1.25 -4.66 -2.40
C ALA A 45 -1.44 -4.31 -3.88
N MET A 46 -1.45 -5.34 -4.72
CA MET A 46 -1.76 -5.24 -6.14
C MET A 46 -2.72 -6.37 -6.50
N PRO A 47 -4.04 -6.20 -6.28
CA PRO A 47 -5.00 -7.30 -6.33
C PRO A 47 -5.15 -7.95 -7.71
N ASP A 48 -4.93 -7.20 -8.80
CA ASP A 48 -5.16 -7.66 -10.17
C ASP A 48 -3.84 -8.03 -10.90
N PHE A 49 -2.80 -8.44 -10.17
CA PHE A 49 -1.48 -8.72 -10.75
C PHE A 49 -1.07 -10.18 -10.53
N ASP A 50 -0.97 -10.91 -11.65
CA ASP A 50 -0.73 -12.36 -11.67
C ASP A 50 0.72 -12.77 -11.36
N PHE A 51 1.63 -11.82 -11.16
CA PHE A 51 3.02 -12.10 -10.83
C PHE A 51 3.31 -11.84 -9.34
N PRO A 52 4.05 -12.72 -8.65
CA PRO A 52 4.41 -12.52 -7.26
C PRO A 52 5.35 -11.31 -7.12
N VAL A 53 4.95 -10.35 -6.31
CA VAL A 53 5.71 -9.12 -6.03
C VAL A 53 5.70 -8.80 -4.54
N SER A 54 6.80 -8.22 -4.08
CA SER A 54 7.00 -7.79 -2.69
C SER A 54 7.18 -6.28 -2.64
N PHE A 55 6.51 -5.64 -1.68
CA PHE A 55 6.52 -4.18 -1.52
C PHE A 55 7.02 -3.77 -0.14
N THR A 56 7.74 -2.65 -0.10
CA THR A 56 8.18 -2.00 1.15
C THR A 56 7.66 -0.58 1.17
N VAL A 57 6.98 -0.20 2.27
CA VAL A 57 6.53 1.19 2.49
C VAL A 57 7.67 1.98 3.11
N ASN A 58 8.17 2.97 2.37
CA ASN A 58 9.26 3.83 2.82
C ASN A 58 8.76 5.07 3.56
N ILE A 59 7.75 5.76 3.02
CA ILE A 59 7.19 7.00 3.57
C ILE A 59 5.69 7.04 3.26
N PHE A 60 4.88 7.56 4.19
CA PHE A 60 3.50 7.93 3.94
C PHE A 60 3.15 9.27 4.61
N MET A 61 2.04 9.86 4.19
CA MET A 61 1.55 11.11 4.77
C MET A 61 0.27 10.84 5.56
N PHE A 62 0.22 11.30 6.80
CA PHE A 62 -0.91 11.15 7.70
C PHE A 62 -1.57 12.50 7.94
N LYS A 63 -2.89 12.58 7.77
CA LYS A 63 -3.67 13.80 7.96
C LYS A 63 -4.87 13.49 8.82
N VAL A 64 -5.18 14.41 9.72
CA VAL A 64 -6.40 14.40 10.54
C VAL A 64 -7.07 15.77 10.49
N PRO A 65 -8.37 15.85 10.76
CA PRO A 65 -9.07 17.14 10.83
C PRO A 65 -8.42 18.11 11.82
N GLY A 66 -8.25 19.37 11.41
CA GLY A 66 -7.75 20.45 12.26
C GLY A 66 -6.24 20.42 12.57
N ARG A 67 -5.46 19.54 11.96
CA ARG A 67 -3.99 19.48 12.10
C ARG A 67 -3.29 19.49 10.74
N ALA A 68 -2.05 19.99 10.72
CA ALA A 68 -1.19 19.86 9.55
C ALA A 68 -0.90 18.38 9.27
N ALA A 69 -0.70 18.05 7.99
CA ALA A 69 -0.29 16.71 7.61
C ALA A 69 1.12 16.40 8.12
N MET A 70 1.33 15.18 8.59
CA MET A 70 2.61 14.69 9.10
C MET A 70 3.18 13.66 8.13
N MET A 71 4.43 13.84 7.74
CA MET A 71 5.19 12.84 7.00
C MET A 71 5.71 11.79 7.98
N VAL A 72 5.51 10.51 7.66
CA VAL A 72 5.92 9.39 8.49
C VAL A 72 6.84 8.49 7.68
N THR A 73 8.02 8.22 8.23
CA THR A 73 8.98 7.27 7.66
C THR A 73 8.69 5.86 8.15
N GLY A 74 8.76 4.89 7.25
CA GLY A 74 8.41 3.49 7.47
C GLY A 74 6.91 3.23 7.30
N ASN A 75 6.46 2.08 7.78
CA ASN A 75 5.08 1.61 7.58
C ASN A 75 4.22 1.63 8.85
N SER A 76 4.77 2.04 9.99
CA SER A 76 4.09 2.01 11.28
C SER A 76 3.35 3.32 11.56
N MET A 77 2.15 3.23 12.14
CA MET A 77 1.38 4.39 12.62
C MET A 77 1.70 4.79 14.07
N ALA A 78 2.68 4.15 14.71
CA ALA A 78 3.01 4.44 16.11
C ALA A 78 3.41 5.91 16.35
N SER A 79 4.09 6.53 15.38
CA SER A 79 4.54 7.93 15.46
C SER A 79 3.40 8.95 15.46
N VAL A 80 2.21 8.59 14.96
CA VAL A 80 1.05 9.50 14.88
C VAL A 80 0.12 9.39 16.07
N ALA A 81 0.48 8.63 17.11
CA ALA A 81 -0.34 8.42 18.30
C ALA A 81 -0.82 9.71 18.98
N ALA A 82 0.00 10.77 18.97
CA ALA A 82 -0.39 12.05 19.55
C ALA A 82 -1.52 12.75 18.75
N LEU A 83 -1.57 12.52 17.44
CA LEU A 83 -2.57 13.11 16.54
C LEU A 83 -3.92 12.41 16.63
N THR A 84 -3.95 11.15 17.05
CA THR A 84 -5.19 10.34 17.11
C THR A 84 -5.98 10.52 18.40
N LYS A 85 -5.37 11.09 19.45
CA LYS A 85 -5.99 11.20 20.80
C LYS A 85 -7.31 11.95 20.84
N ASN A 86 -7.48 12.94 19.97
CA ASN A 86 -8.65 13.83 19.98
C ASN A 86 -9.64 13.53 18.84
N LEU A 87 -9.43 12.44 18.10
CA LEU A 87 -10.35 12.05 17.03
C LEU A 87 -11.68 11.59 17.60
N ARG A 88 -12.75 11.97 16.94
CA ARG A 88 -14.13 11.63 17.27
C ARG A 88 -14.66 10.60 16.29
N SER A 89 -15.75 9.95 16.68
CA SER A 89 -16.50 9.10 15.76
C SER A 89 -16.96 9.95 14.57
N GLY A 90 -16.67 9.49 13.36
CA GLY A 90 -16.99 10.19 12.12
C GLY A 90 -15.85 11.02 11.52
N ASP A 91 -14.73 11.20 12.22
CA ASP A 91 -13.54 11.82 11.64
C ASP A 91 -12.90 10.91 10.58
N ILE A 92 -12.48 11.50 9.45
CA ILE A 92 -11.86 10.83 8.29
C ILE A 92 -10.53 11.52 7.95
#